data_AF-A0A8X6X458-F1
#
_entry.id   AF-A0A8X6X458-F1
#
_cell.length_a   1.000
_cell.length_b   1.000
_cell.length_c   1.000
_cell.angle_alpha   90.00
_cell.angle_beta   90.00
_cell.angle_gamma   90.00
#
_symmetry.space_group_name_H-M   'P 1'
#
loop_
_entity.id
_entity.type
_entity.pdbx_description
1 polymer ?
#
loop_
_entity_poly.entity_id
_entity_poly.type
_entity_poly.pdbx_seq_one_letter_code
_entity_poly.pdbx_strand_id
1 'polypeptide(L)'
;MIECLKCSKYPTYLGFTLDREVNCDKHIEKIADKERKRLRILKYLSGRDWCSNASTLGISYITLIYPVLEYGYQMFQIASPTNLKKLESVQLSAARIITHTDLIYSCPTDSSVRDGHTTSDYEI
;
A
#
# COMPACT_ATOMS: atom_id res chain seq x y z
N MET A 1 -6.69 -35.72 -22.58
CA MET A 1 -6.14 -34.72 -23.51
C MET A 1 -5.70 -33.53 -22.66
N ILE A 2 -4.41 -33.46 -22.33
CA ILE A 2 -3.85 -32.37 -21.51
C ILE A 2 -3.51 -31.25 -22.48
N GLU A 3 -4.24 -30.16 -22.41
CA GLU A 3 -3.99 -28.97 -23.21
C GLU A 3 -2.67 -28.36 -22.73
N CYS A 4 -1.61 -28.52 -23.54
CA CYS A 4 -0.29 -27.96 -23.24
C CYS A 4 -0.42 -26.44 -23.16
N LEU A 5 -0.22 -25.90 -21.95
CA LEU A 5 -0.07 -24.48 -21.70
C LEU A 5 0.89 -23.88 -22.73
N LYS A 6 0.38 -22.92 -23.50
CA LYS A 6 1.16 -22.10 -24.42
C LYS A 6 2.41 -21.59 -23.69
N CYS A 7 3.59 -22.06 -24.07
CA CYS A 7 4.88 -21.70 -23.46
C CYS A 7 5.21 -20.22 -23.75
N SER A 8 4.55 -19.32 -23.02
CA SER A 8 4.95 -17.92 -22.92
C SER A 8 6.24 -17.85 -22.11
N LYS A 9 7.16 -16.94 -22.47
CA LYS A 9 8.38 -16.70 -21.68
C LYS A 9 8.08 -16.30 -20.23
N TYR A 10 6.90 -15.74 -19.97
CA TYR A 10 6.43 -15.34 -18.64
C TYR A 10 4.98 -15.81 -18.44
N PRO A 11 4.73 -17.08 -18.09
CA PRO A 11 3.38 -17.56 -17.84
C PRO A 11 2.81 -16.87 -16.59
N THR A 12 1.55 -16.45 -16.68
CA THR A 12 0.82 -15.93 -15.52
C THR A 12 -0.02 -17.05 -14.93
N TYR A 13 0.24 -17.40 -13.68
CA TYR A 13 -0.48 -18.44 -12.95
C TYR A 13 -1.02 -17.84 -11.65
N LEU A 14 -2.34 -17.93 -11.41
CA LEU A 14 -2.99 -17.28 -10.24
C LEU A 14 -2.65 -15.78 -10.09
N GLY A 15 -2.42 -15.06 -11.19
CA GLY A 15 -2.02 -13.65 -11.16
C GLY A 15 -0.54 -13.40 -10.82
N PHE A 16 0.23 -14.46 -10.55
CA PHE A 16 1.69 -14.43 -10.43
C PHE A 16 2.34 -14.52 -11.80
N THR A 17 3.29 -13.64 -12.09
CA THR A 17 4.10 -13.74 -13.32
C THR A 17 5.34 -14.55 -12.98
N LEU A 18 5.38 -15.81 -13.39
CA LEU A 18 6.52 -16.68 -13.15
C LEU A 18 7.62 -16.34 -14.15
N ASP A 19 8.84 -16.16 -13.64
CA ASP A 19 10.04 -15.99 -14.45
C ASP A 19 10.87 -17.28 -14.43
N ARG A 20 11.54 -17.60 -15.54
CA ARG A 20 12.32 -18.84 -15.68
C ARG A 20 13.54 -18.86 -14.76
N GLU A 21 14.02 -17.68 -14.37
CA GLU A 21 15.16 -17.50 -13.46
C GLU A 21 14.73 -17.37 -11.99
N VAL A 22 13.44 -17.56 -11.66
CA VAL A 22 12.86 -17.50 -10.29
C VAL A 22 13.10 -16.17 -9.54
N ASN A 23 13.82 -15.22 -10.12
CA ASN A 23 14.05 -13.89 -9.55
C ASN A 23 12.76 -13.07 -9.41
N CYS A 24 11.68 -13.44 -10.11
CA CYS A 24 10.34 -12.85 -10.01
C CYS A 24 10.32 -11.31 -10.13
N ASP A 25 11.32 -10.72 -10.80
CA ASP A 25 11.55 -9.27 -10.87
C ASP A 25 10.32 -8.52 -11.38
N LYS A 26 9.79 -8.98 -12.52
CA LYS A 26 8.62 -8.38 -13.18
C LYS A 26 7.36 -8.49 -12.33
N HIS A 27 7.26 -9.53 -11.51
CA HIS A 27 6.12 -9.71 -10.64
C HIS A 27 6.17 -8.74 -9.46
N ILE A 28 7.35 -8.60 -8.84
CA ILE A 28 7.55 -7.68 -7.71
C ILE A 28 7.40 -6.23 -8.16
N GLU A 29 7.87 -5.88 -9.36
CA GLU A 29 7.63 -4.56 -9.95
C GLU A 29 6.14 -4.26 -10.11
N LYS A 30 5.37 -5.21 -10.66
CA LYS A 30 3.90 -5.07 -10.76
C LYS A 30 3.23 -4.91 -9.39
N ILE A 31 3.67 -5.65 -8.36
CA ILE A 31 3.16 -5.49 -7.00
C ILE A 31 3.53 -4.11 -6.47
N ALA A 32 4.79 -3.71 -6.58
CA ALA A 32 5.26 -2.41 -6.10
C ALA A 32 4.50 -1.25 -6.74
N ASP A 33 4.16 -1.34 -8.03
CA ASP A 33 3.35 -0.33 -8.72
C ASP A 33 1.90 -0.27 -8.21
N LYS A 34 1.29 -1.43 -7.93
CA LYS A 34 -0.05 -1.50 -7.31
C LYS A 34 -0.03 -0.88 -5.91
N GLU A 35 0.99 -1.21 -5.13
CA GLU A 35 1.19 -0.70 -3.77
C GLU A 35 1.45 0.82 -3.78
N ARG A 36 2.25 1.33 -4.71
CA ARG A 36 2.46 2.78 -4.89
C ARG A 36 1.16 3.52 -5.19
N LYS A 37 0.26 2.95 -6.01
CA LYS A 37 -1.04 3.57 -6.31
C LYS A 37 -1.91 3.67 -5.05
N ARG A 38 -1.94 2.61 -4.23
CA ARG A 38 -2.67 2.59 -2.95
C ARG A 38 -2.06 3.52 -1.92
N LEU A 39 -0.73 3.62 -1.89
CA LEU A 39 -0.03 4.56 -1.02
C LEU A 39 -0.36 6.02 -1.37
N ARG A 40 -0.59 6.34 -2.65
CA ARG A 40 -1.08 7.68 -3.03
C ARG A 40 -2.47 7.96 -2.46
N ILE A 41 -3.35 6.97 -2.41
CA ILE A 41 -4.67 7.10 -1.77
C ILE A 41 -4.48 7.35 -0.27
N LEU A 42 -3.64 6.55 0.40
CA LEU A 42 -3.32 6.74 1.82
C LEU A 42 -2.78 8.15 2.10
N LYS A 43 -1.86 8.63 1.26
CA LYS A 43 -1.29 9.99 1.35
C LYS A 43 -2.33 11.09 1.10
N TYR A 44 -3.31 10.82 0.25
CA TYR A 44 -4.41 11.75 0.00
C TYR A 44 -5.34 11.83 1.21
N LEU A 45 -5.65 10.68 1.84
CA LEU A 45 -6.47 10.61 3.04
C LEU A 45 -5.80 11.30 4.24
N SER A 46 -4.49 11.10 4.41
CA SER A 46 -3.72 11.75 5.50
C SER A 46 -3.65 13.27 5.40
N GLY A 47 -3.96 13.85 4.23
CA GLY A 47 -4.00 15.30 4.04
C GLY A 47 -5.36 15.93 4.32
N ARG A 48 -6.36 15.17 4.80
CA ARG A 48 -7.74 15.64 5.00
C ARG A 48 -8.10 15.66 6.47
N ASP A 49 -8.73 16.75 6.90
CA ASP A 49 -9.01 17.00 8.31
C ASP A 49 -9.89 15.92 8.96
N TRP A 50 -10.85 15.37 8.23
CA TRP A 50 -11.78 14.33 8.70
C TRP A 50 -11.20 12.89 8.64
N CYS A 51 -10.10 12.66 7.90
CA CYS A 51 -9.55 11.31 7.64
C CYS A 51 -8.08 11.16 8.08
N SER A 52 -7.59 12.09 8.88
CA SER A 52 -6.19 12.16 9.28
C SER A 52 -5.93 11.56 10.69
N ASN A 53 -6.95 10.95 11.30
CA ASN A 53 -6.75 10.11 12.48
C ASN A 53 -5.91 8.88 12.09
N ALA A 54 -4.80 8.67 12.79
CA ALA A 54 -3.91 7.55 12.55
C ALA A 54 -4.55 6.16 12.72
N SER A 55 -5.54 6.02 13.61
CA SER A 55 -6.30 4.76 13.71
C SER A 55 -7.05 4.46 12.40
N THR A 56 -7.62 5.49 11.78
CA THR A 56 -8.33 5.36 10.49
C THR A 56 -7.34 5.10 9.36
N LEU A 57 -6.20 5.78 9.36
CA LEU A 57 -5.13 5.55 8.38
C LEU A 57 -4.54 4.14 8.50
N GLY A 58 -4.34 3.64 9.72
CA GLY A 58 -3.90 2.27 9.98
C GLY A 58 -4.89 1.22 9.46
N ILE A 59 -6.19 1.41 9.72
CA ILE A 59 -7.24 0.55 9.16
C ILE A 59 -7.25 0.63 7.63
N SER A 60 -7.10 1.83 7.05
CA SER A 60 -7.06 1.99 5.60
C SER A 60 -5.84 1.31 4.96
N TYR A 61 -4.69 1.33 5.63
CA TYR A 61 -3.51 0.57 5.23
C TYR A 61 -3.77 -0.94 5.29
N ILE A 62 -4.34 -1.45 6.38
CA ILE A 62 -4.66 -2.87 6.54
C ILE A 62 -5.70 -3.33 5.49
N THR A 63 -6.67 -2.50 5.15
CA THR A 63 -7.72 -2.87 4.20
C THR A 63 -7.27 -2.79 2.74
N LEU A 64 -6.43 -1.82 2.40
CA LEU A 64 -6.01 -1.59 1.01
C LEU A 64 -4.73 -2.31 0.64
N ILE A 65 -3.70 -2.23 1.48
CA ILE A 65 -2.32 -2.63 1.16
C ILE A 65 -2.04 -4.06 1.63
N TYR A 66 -2.43 -4.39 2.87
CA TYR A 66 -2.15 -5.69 3.48
C TYR A 66 -2.61 -6.90 2.67
N PRO A 67 -3.80 -6.93 2.02
CA PRO A 67 -4.26 -8.12 1.28
C PRO A 67 -3.37 -8.49 0.09
N VAL A 68 -2.70 -7.52 -0.54
CA VAL A 68 -1.78 -7.82 -1.66
C VAL A 68 -0.42 -8.27 -1.18
N LEU A 69 0.03 -7.76 -0.03
CA LEU A 69 1.25 -8.23 0.61
C LEU A 69 1.08 -9.67 1.12
N GLU A 70 -0.02 -9.95 1.81
CA GLU A 70 -0.34 -11.27 2.33
C GLU A 70 -0.44 -12.31 1.20
N TYR A 71 -1.09 -11.95 0.09
CA TYR A 71 -1.18 -12.81 -1.08
C TYR A 71 0.19 -13.06 -1.74
N GLY A 72 1.08 -12.06 -1.74
CA GLY A 72 2.41 -12.14 -2.33
C GLY A 72 3.47 -12.82 -1.46
N TYR A 73 3.14 -13.21 -0.22
CA TYR A 73 4.10 -13.63 0.80
C TYR A 73 5.02 -14.78 0.34
N GLN A 74 4.46 -15.79 -0.33
CA GLN A 74 5.21 -16.95 -0.81
C GLN A 74 6.26 -16.56 -1.87
N MET A 75 6.00 -15.51 -2.66
CA MET A 75 6.94 -15.03 -3.67
C MET A 75 8.06 -14.20 -3.05
N PHE A 76 7.78 -13.51 -1.95
CA PHE A 76 8.79 -12.71 -1.25
C PHE A 76 9.88 -13.59 -0.63
N GLN A 77 9.55 -14.82 -0.21
CA GLN A 77 10.54 -15.75 0.32
C GLN A 77 11.61 -16.17 -0.70
N ILE A 78 11.28 -16.15 -1.99
CA ILE A 78 12.16 -16.59 -3.08
C ILE A 78 12.75 -15.38 -3.83
N ALA A 79 12.26 -14.17 -3.54
CA ALA A 79 12.68 -12.94 -4.18
C ALA A 79 14.12 -12.55 -3.83
N SER A 80 14.80 -11.89 -4.77
CA SER A 80 16.12 -11.31 -4.52
C SER A 80 16.04 -10.20 -3.45
N PRO A 81 17.11 -10.00 -2.65
CA PRO A 81 17.14 -8.98 -1.59
C PRO A 81 16.97 -7.55 -2.13
N THR A 82 17.40 -7.30 -3.37
CA THR A 82 17.23 -6.00 -4.04
C THR A 82 15.74 -5.69 -4.28
N ASN A 83 14.95 -6.71 -4.64
CA ASN A 83 13.52 -6.53 -4.87
C ASN A 83 12.72 -6.44 -3.56
N LEU A 84 13.14 -7.19 -2.53
CA LEU A 84 12.57 -7.04 -1.18
C LEU A 84 12.72 -5.61 -0.68
N LYS A 85 13.91 -5.00 -0.82
CA LYS A 85 14.14 -3.59 -0.47
C LYS A 85 13.21 -2.62 -1.19
N LYS A 86 12.84 -2.88 -2.45
CA LYS A 86 11.88 -2.03 -3.17
C LYS A 86 10.50 -2.09 -2.51
N LEU A 87 10.05 -3.26 -2.11
CA LEU A 87 8.76 -3.43 -1.44
C LEU A 87 8.79 -2.82 -0.03
N GLU A 88 9.85 -3.07 0.73
CA GLU A 88 10.08 -2.48 2.06
C GLU A 88 10.07 -0.95 2.00
N SER A 89 10.65 -0.34 0.95
CA SER A 89 10.64 1.13 0.80
C SER A 89 9.23 1.72 0.70
N VAL A 90 8.30 0.98 0.07
CA VAL A 90 6.90 1.39 -0.04
C VAL A 90 6.19 1.23 1.29
N GLN A 91 6.40 0.12 1.99
CA GLN A 91 5.85 -0.12 3.33
C GLN A 91 6.35 0.91 4.34
N LEU A 92 7.64 1.22 4.34
CA LEU A 92 8.23 2.24 5.19
C LEU A 92 7.66 3.63 4.89
N SER A 93 7.38 3.93 3.62
CA SER A 93 6.74 5.18 3.23
C SER A 93 5.30 5.26 3.78
N ALA A 94 4.56 4.16 3.79
CA ALA A 94 3.22 4.10 4.37
C ALA A 94 3.25 4.24 5.90
N ALA A 95 4.16 3.53 6.57
CA ALA A 95 4.36 3.63 8.01
C ALA A 95 4.70 5.07 8.43
N ARG A 96 5.58 5.74 7.68
CA ARG A 96 5.92 7.16 7.92
C ARG A 96 4.71 8.07 7.83
N ILE A 97 3.80 7.86 6.89
CA ILE A 97 2.58 8.67 6.78
C ILE A 97 1.73 8.50 8.04
N ILE A 98 1.50 7.26 8.47
CA ILE A 98 0.69 6.94 9.66
C ILE A 98 1.32 7.54 10.93
N THR A 99 2.61 7.28 11.15
CA THR A 99 3.31 7.79 12.34
C THR A 99 3.42 9.32 12.33
N HIS A 100 3.59 9.95 11.17
CA HIS A 100 3.63 11.41 11.07
C HIS A 100 2.28 12.03 11.47
N THR A 101 1.16 11.45 11.01
CA THR A 101 -0.15 11.89 11.48
C THR A 101 -0.33 11.66 12.98
N ASP A 102 0.02 10.48 13.51
CA ASP A 102 -0.02 10.19 14.95
C ASP A 102 0.68 11.26 15.78
N LEU A 103 1.92 11.61 15.41
CA LEU A 103 2.73 12.60 16.13
C LEU A 103 2.13 14.01 16.08
N ILE A 104 1.49 14.40 14.97
CA ILE A 104 0.83 15.70 14.85
C ILE A 104 -0.42 15.77 15.75
N TYR A 105 -1.21 14.69 15.84
CA TYR A 105 -2.41 14.68 16.70
C TYR A 105 -2.11 14.44 18.18
N SER A 106 -0.99 13.80 18.50
CA SER A 106 -0.57 13.54 19.89
C SER A 106 0.17 14.71 20.53
N CYS A 107 0.76 15.62 19.74
CA CYS A 107 1.23 16.93 20.24
C CYS A 107 0.05 17.92 20.25
N PRO A 108 -0.36 18.48 21.41
CA PRO A 108 -1.57 19.27 21.55
C PRO A 108 -1.36 20.73 21.11
N THR A 109 -0.70 20.95 19.98
CA THR A 109 -0.53 22.27 19.39
C THR A 109 -1.24 22.26 18.04
N ASP A 110 -2.43 22.88 18.04
CA ASP A 110 -3.23 23.33 16.89
C ASP A 110 -4.53 22.56 16.53
N SER A 111 -5.04 21.68 17.40
CA SER A 111 -6.43 21.18 17.24
C SER A 111 -7.48 22.28 17.41
N SER A 112 -7.20 23.30 18.24
CA SER A 112 -8.13 24.41 18.52
C SER A 112 -8.16 25.53 17.46
N VAL A 113 -7.38 25.45 16.37
CA VAL A 113 -7.37 26.50 15.31
C VAL A 113 -8.06 26.04 14.02
N ARG A 114 -8.29 24.74 13.83
CA ARG A 114 -8.81 24.19 12.55
C ARG A 114 -10.30 23.81 12.59
N ASP A 115 -10.94 23.81 13.76
CA ASP A 115 -12.36 23.47 13.93
C ASP A 115 -13.34 24.60 13.52
N GLY A 116 -12.86 25.69 12.93
CA GLY A 116 -13.66 26.89 12.62
C GLY A 116 -14.37 26.91 11.26
N HIS A 117 -14.32 25.86 10.45
CA HIS A 117 -14.94 25.89 9.11
C HIS A 117 -15.38 24.51 8.64
N THR A 118 -16.61 24.09 8.97
CA THR A 118 -17.52 23.24 8.15
C THR A 118 -18.68 22.67 8.99
N THR A 119 -19.53 23.56 9.53
CA THR A 119 -20.85 23.15 10.08
C THR A 119 -21.99 24.01 9.52
N SER A 120 -21.88 24.51 8.29
CA SER A 120 -22.93 25.32 7.66
C SER A 120 -23.56 24.73 6.40
N ASP A 121 -23.04 23.63 5.83
CA ASP A 121 -23.44 23.22 4.46
C ASP A 121 -24.14 21.86 4.40
N TYR A 122 -24.64 21.34 5.53
CA TYR A 122 -25.39 20.07 5.56
C TYR A 122 -26.58 20.07 6.55
N GLU A 123 -27.34 21.16 6.61
CA GLU A 123 -28.75 21.08 7.02
C GLU A 123 -29.65 21.37 5.80
N ILE A 124 -30.65 20.50 5.64
CA ILE A 124 -31.78 20.61 4.70
C ILE A 124 -32.77 21.64 5.25
#